data_AF-A0A075AYV7-F1
#
_entry.id   AF-A0A075AYV7-F1
#
_cell.length_a   1.000
_cell.length_b   1.000
_cell.length_c   1.000
_cell.angle_alpha   90.00
_cell.angle_beta   90.00
_cell.angle_gamma   90.00
#
_symmetry.space_group_name_H-M   'P 1'
#
loop_
_entity.id
_entity.type
_entity.pdbx_description
1 polymer ?
#
loop_
_entity_poly.entity_id
_entity_poly.type
_entity_poly.pdbx_seq_one_letter_code
_entity_poly.pdbx_strand_id
1 'polypeptide(L)'
;MTASSSVMASSQKLASLTEQTWIQIGALSDLLNESDRSFQAYEYALRHNPYSIQALKQLAVFYKNKESYSKAAEYYQRAINIEAHNGETWANLAYCYLMTDELQKSYSAYQQALYNLSNPRDPNMWYGIARLYDRYSSYEHAEEAYNAVLKMDPRFEKANDIYFRLGLLYKHQKKFETSVECLRYVLTNRPKSMTESDILFEIGHVYECSGDIASAKEVYDKLLLENSKNVKCLQQLGWLLQQPSKYQNFEIAVHLLNRCLELKPNDGQVLYLLGRAYMAQKNYTKAYEVFQNA
;
A
#
# COMPACT_ATOMS: atom_id res chain seq x y z
N MET A 1 30.25 -27.36 -47.37
CA MET A 1 30.06 -26.75 -46.03
C MET A 1 29.33 -25.39 -46.06
N THR A 2 28.99 -24.83 -47.23
CA THR A 2 28.36 -23.50 -47.37
C THR A 2 26.83 -23.51 -47.40
N ALA A 3 26.19 -24.63 -47.76
CA ALA A 3 24.73 -24.75 -47.80
C ALA A 3 24.11 -24.82 -46.39
N SER A 4 24.73 -25.54 -45.46
CA SER A 4 24.23 -25.68 -44.08
C SER A 4 24.27 -24.37 -43.29
N SER A 5 25.30 -23.54 -43.48
CA SER A 5 25.39 -22.22 -42.85
C SER A 5 24.35 -21.24 -43.41
N SER A 6 24.03 -21.30 -44.71
CA SER A 6 23.00 -20.45 -45.32
C SER A 6 21.58 -20.78 -44.86
N VAL A 7 21.25 -22.06 -44.68
CA VAL A 7 19.93 -22.51 -44.20
C VAL A 7 19.74 -22.14 -42.73
N MET A 8 20.78 -22.31 -41.90
CA MET A 8 20.75 -21.87 -40.49
C MET A 8 20.59 -20.35 -40.34
N ALA A 9 21.23 -19.55 -41.21
CA ALA A 9 21.06 -18.10 -41.22
C ALA A 9 19.63 -17.69 -41.63
N SER A 10 19.02 -18.41 -42.58
CA SER A 10 17.64 -18.14 -43.03
C SER A 10 16.59 -18.50 -41.99
N SER A 11 16.78 -19.60 -41.24
CA SER A 11 15.85 -20.02 -40.18
C SER A 11 15.93 -19.12 -38.96
N GLN A 12 17.12 -18.67 -38.58
CA GLN A 12 17.30 -17.67 -37.51
C GLN A 12 16.66 -16.34 -37.87
N LYS A 13 16.82 -15.88 -39.12
CA LYS A 13 16.19 -14.66 -39.61
C LYS A 13 14.66 -14.77 -39.58
N LEU A 14 14.11 -15.91 -40.01
CA LEU A 14 12.67 -16.17 -39.95
C LEU A 14 12.15 -16.20 -38.51
N ALA A 15 12.88 -16.84 -37.58
CA ALA A 15 12.52 -16.85 -36.16
C ALA A 15 12.51 -15.43 -35.57
N SER A 16 13.51 -14.60 -35.87
CA SER A 16 13.58 -13.21 -35.41
C SER A 16 12.46 -12.33 -35.98
N LEU A 17 12.10 -12.50 -37.25
CA LEU A 17 10.98 -11.78 -37.86
C LEU A 17 9.65 -12.24 -37.26
N THR A 18 9.50 -13.54 -37.03
CA THR A 18 8.28 -14.11 -36.42
C THR A 18 8.10 -13.62 -34.99
N GLU A 19 9.19 -13.56 -34.21
CA GLU A 19 9.19 -12.93 -32.89
C GLU A 19 8.73 -11.47 -32.97
N GLN A 20 9.34 -10.66 -33.83
CA GLN A 20 9.00 -9.24 -33.98
C GLN A 20 7.52 -9.05 -34.36
N THR A 21 6.99 -9.89 -35.27
CA THR A 21 5.58 -9.84 -35.65
C THR A 21 4.67 -10.17 -34.47
N TRP A 22 5.01 -11.18 -33.66
CA TRP A 22 4.21 -11.53 -32.48
C TRP A 22 4.25 -10.45 -31.41
N ILE A 23 5.39 -9.79 -31.21
CA ILE A 23 5.51 -8.61 -30.32
C ILE A 23 4.61 -7.48 -30.81
N GLN A 24 4.59 -7.20 -32.12
CA GLN A 24 3.73 -6.16 -32.69
C GLN A 24 2.24 -6.50 -32.55
N ILE A 25 1.87 -7.77 -32.76
CA ILE A 25 0.49 -8.24 -32.53
C ILE A 25 0.10 -8.10 -31.06
N GLY A 26 1.01 -8.42 -30.14
CA GLY A 26 0.80 -8.24 -28.70
C GLY A 26 0.56 -6.77 -28.35
N ALA A 27 1.43 -5.88 -28.83
CA ALA A 27 1.31 -4.44 -28.60
C ALA A 27 0.02 -3.85 -29.19
N LEU A 28 -0.40 -4.30 -30.37
CA LEU A 28 -1.69 -3.90 -30.96
C LEU A 28 -2.87 -4.41 -30.11
N SER A 29 -2.80 -5.65 -29.62
CA SER A 29 -3.84 -6.24 -28.78
C SER A 29 -3.95 -5.51 -27.43
N ASP A 30 -2.83 -5.04 -26.86
CA ASP A 30 -2.81 -4.19 -25.66
C ASP A 30 -3.55 -2.87 -25.91
N LEU A 31 -3.35 -2.23 -27.07
CA LEU A 31 -4.07 -1.00 -27.46
C LEU A 31 -5.58 -1.24 -27.62
N LEU A 32 -5.98 -2.45 -28.02
CA LEU A 32 -7.37 -2.86 -28.15
C LEU A 32 -7.99 -3.34 -26.83
N ASN A 33 -7.25 -3.33 -25.72
CA ASN A 33 -7.63 -3.88 -24.42
C ASN A 33 -7.98 -5.38 -24.45
N GLU A 34 -7.45 -6.14 -25.41
CA GLU A 34 -7.64 -7.58 -25.52
C GLU A 34 -6.52 -8.34 -24.78
N SER A 35 -6.60 -8.36 -23.45
CA SER A 35 -5.53 -8.88 -22.58
C SER A 35 -5.15 -10.33 -22.86
N ASP A 36 -6.11 -11.19 -23.19
CA ASP A 36 -5.85 -12.61 -23.43
C ASP A 36 -5.14 -12.85 -24.77
N ARG A 37 -5.46 -12.07 -25.81
CA ARG A 37 -4.78 -12.15 -27.10
C ARG A 37 -3.36 -11.60 -27.01
N SER A 38 -3.18 -10.50 -26.27
CA SER A 38 -1.87 -9.94 -25.97
C SER A 38 -0.97 -10.97 -25.27
N PHE A 39 -1.48 -11.63 -24.22
CA PHE A 39 -0.75 -12.68 -23.52
C PHE A 39 -0.31 -13.82 -24.45
N GLN A 40 -1.24 -14.34 -25.27
CA GLN A 40 -0.92 -15.41 -26.22
C GLN A 40 0.15 -14.96 -27.22
N ALA A 41 0.05 -13.75 -27.76
CA ALA A 41 1.01 -13.20 -28.69
C ALA A 41 2.42 -13.13 -28.09
N TYR A 42 2.57 -12.64 -26.86
CA TYR A 42 3.87 -12.61 -26.18
C TYR A 42 4.38 -14.01 -25.80
N GLU A 43 3.52 -14.96 -25.45
CA GLU A 43 3.94 -16.36 -25.28
C GLU A 43 4.44 -16.97 -26.59
N TYR A 44 3.77 -16.72 -27.72
CA TYR A 44 4.24 -17.17 -29.03
C TYR A 44 5.57 -16.52 -29.39
N ALA A 45 5.77 -15.24 -29.10
CA ALA A 45 7.06 -14.58 -29.26
C ALA A 45 8.17 -15.30 -28.48
N LEU A 46 7.92 -15.68 -27.21
CA LEU A 46 8.88 -16.42 -26.40
C LEU A 46 9.14 -17.86 -26.87
N ARG A 47 8.17 -18.52 -27.53
CA ARG A 47 8.39 -19.84 -28.13
C ARG A 47 9.37 -19.79 -29.29
N HIS A 48 9.36 -18.70 -30.07
CA HIS A 48 10.29 -18.49 -31.17
C HIS A 48 11.63 -17.93 -30.70
N ASN A 49 11.63 -17.05 -29.70
CA ASN A 49 12.83 -16.51 -29.07
C ASN A 49 12.67 -16.45 -27.53
N PRO A 50 13.19 -17.45 -26.79
CA PRO A 50 13.11 -17.50 -25.33
C PRO A 50 13.81 -16.34 -24.59
N TYR A 51 14.66 -15.59 -25.28
CA TYR A 51 15.47 -14.48 -24.78
C TYR A 51 14.93 -13.11 -25.21
N SER A 52 13.69 -13.04 -25.73
CA SER A 52 13.08 -11.77 -26.09
C SER A 52 12.76 -10.93 -24.85
N ILE A 53 13.57 -9.91 -24.58
CA ILE A 53 13.45 -9.03 -23.41
C ILE A 53 12.08 -8.33 -23.40
N GLN A 54 11.62 -7.85 -24.56
CA GLN A 54 10.36 -7.13 -24.66
C GLN A 54 9.18 -8.06 -24.33
N ALA A 55 9.14 -9.28 -24.87
CA ALA A 55 8.10 -10.25 -24.54
C ALA A 55 8.14 -10.65 -23.05
N LEU A 56 9.34 -10.84 -22.47
CA LEU A 56 9.50 -11.13 -21.03
C LEU A 56 8.95 -9.98 -20.17
N LYS A 57 9.30 -8.73 -20.47
CA LYS A 57 8.80 -7.55 -19.75
C LYS A 57 7.28 -7.45 -19.84
N GLN A 58 6.69 -7.64 -21.03
CA GLN A 58 5.24 -7.52 -21.20
C GLN A 58 4.46 -8.63 -20.49
N LEU A 59 4.97 -9.87 -20.51
CA LEU A 59 4.38 -10.96 -19.72
C LEU A 59 4.50 -10.69 -18.20
N ALA A 60 5.61 -10.11 -17.76
CA ALA A 60 5.75 -9.69 -16.37
C ALA A 60 4.73 -8.60 -15.99
N VAL A 61 4.49 -7.62 -16.87
CA VAL A 61 3.42 -6.61 -16.69
C VAL A 61 2.04 -7.26 -16.63
N PHE A 62 1.76 -8.23 -17.50
CA PHE A 62 0.50 -8.98 -17.47
C PHE A 62 0.27 -9.68 -16.12
N TYR A 63 1.28 -10.41 -15.61
CA TYR A 63 1.19 -11.05 -14.30
C TYR A 63 1.10 -10.05 -13.15
N LYS A 64 1.76 -8.90 -13.25
CA LYS A 64 1.66 -7.79 -12.29
C LYS A 64 0.22 -7.25 -12.24
N ASN A 65 -0.42 -7.05 -13.38
CA ASN A 65 -1.81 -6.57 -13.46
C ASN A 65 -2.82 -7.59 -12.93
N LYS A 66 -2.50 -8.89 -13.00
CA LYS A 66 -3.24 -9.98 -12.35
C LYS A 66 -2.84 -10.21 -10.87
N GLU A 67 -2.07 -9.30 -10.29
CA GLU A 67 -1.56 -9.36 -8.90
C GLU A 67 -0.74 -10.63 -8.59
N SER A 68 -0.29 -11.35 -9.61
CA SER A 68 0.58 -12.53 -9.49
C SER A 68 2.05 -12.11 -9.45
N TYR A 69 2.42 -11.40 -8.37
CA TYR A 69 3.72 -10.72 -8.25
C TYR A 69 4.93 -11.68 -8.25
N SER A 70 4.78 -12.90 -7.73
CA SER A 70 5.85 -13.91 -7.74
C SER A 70 6.23 -14.33 -9.17
N LYS A 71 5.23 -14.64 -10.01
CA LYS A 71 5.45 -14.96 -11.43
C LYS A 71 6.01 -13.76 -12.19
N ALA A 72 5.50 -12.56 -11.93
CA ALA A 72 6.03 -11.35 -12.55
C ALA A 72 7.52 -11.15 -12.24
N ALA A 73 7.93 -11.39 -10.98
CA ALA A 73 9.33 -11.33 -10.57
C ALA A 73 10.21 -12.33 -11.34
N GLU A 74 9.74 -13.56 -11.59
CA GLU A 74 10.49 -14.55 -12.39
C GLU A 74 10.75 -14.06 -13.82
N TYR A 75 9.75 -13.48 -14.48
CA TYR A 75 9.91 -12.92 -15.84
C TYR A 75 10.84 -11.71 -15.86
N TYR A 76 10.74 -10.81 -14.88
CA TYR A 76 11.67 -9.68 -14.77
C TYR A 76 13.10 -10.15 -14.48
N GLN A 77 13.29 -11.17 -13.64
CA GLN A 77 14.61 -11.74 -13.37
C GLN A 77 15.23 -12.35 -14.63
N ARG A 78 14.43 -13.06 -15.44
CA ARG A 78 14.88 -13.57 -16.75
C ARG A 78 15.29 -12.43 -17.69
N ALA A 79 14.53 -11.34 -17.74
CA ALA A 79 14.87 -10.17 -18.55
C ALA A 79 16.19 -9.53 -18.09
N ILE A 80 16.39 -9.38 -16.77
CA ILE A 80 17.62 -8.83 -16.17
C ILE A 80 18.84 -9.71 -16.42
N ASN A 81 18.68 -11.03 -16.43
CA ASN A 81 19.77 -11.95 -16.74
C ASN A 81 20.30 -11.78 -18.19
N ILE A 82 19.49 -11.17 -19.08
CA ILE A 82 19.86 -10.86 -20.46
C ILE A 82 20.36 -9.42 -20.56
N GLU A 83 19.65 -8.47 -19.95
CA GLU A 83 19.99 -7.04 -19.93
C GLU A 83 20.07 -6.53 -18.48
N ALA A 84 21.27 -6.62 -17.89
CA ALA A 84 21.49 -6.24 -16.50
C ALA A 84 21.46 -4.72 -16.25
N HIS A 85 21.62 -3.91 -17.30
CA HIS A 85 21.76 -2.45 -17.19
C HIS A 85 20.43 -1.69 -17.36
N ASN A 86 19.30 -2.38 -17.32
CA ASN A 86 18.00 -1.74 -17.44
C ASN A 86 17.41 -1.39 -16.06
N GLY A 87 17.64 -0.15 -15.61
CA GLY A 87 17.17 0.33 -14.31
C GLY A 87 15.65 0.25 -14.12
N GLU A 88 14.87 0.43 -15.18
CA GLU A 88 13.40 0.31 -15.12
C GLU A 88 12.96 -1.14 -14.83
N THR A 89 13.61 -2.12 -15.44
CA THR A 89 13.32 -3.54 -15.20
C THR A 89 13.66 -3.92 -13.76
N TRP A 90 14.78 -3.43 -13.22
CA TRP A 90 15.14 -3.58 -11.80
C TRP A 90 14.11 -2.95 -10.85
N ALA A 91 13.62 -1.74 -11.16
CA ALA A 91 12.60 -1.07 -10.35
C ALA A 91 11.28 -1.86 -10.34
N ASN A 92 10.87 -2.40 -11.49
CA ASN A 92 9.68 -3.26 -11.57
C ASN A 92 9.85 -4.58 -10.82
N LEU A 93 11.02 -5.21 -10.88
CA LEU A 93 11.34 -6.38 -10.07
C LEU A 93 11.27 -6.06 -8.57
N ALA A 94 11.84 -4.93 -8.16
CA ALA A 94 11.81 -4.47 -6.78
C ALA A 94 10.37 -4.24 -6.29
N TYR A 95 9.51 -3.65 -7.13
CA TYR A 95 8.09 -3.51 -6.83
C TYR A 95 7.41 -4.88 -6.63
N CYS A 96 7.71 -5.87 -7.46
CA CYS A 96 7.17 -7.22 -7.27
C CYS A 96 7.60 -7.81 -5.92
N TYR A 97 8.87 -7.68 -5.53
CA TYR A 97 9.35 -8.12 -4.22
C TYR A 97 8.72 -7.36 -3.05
N LEU A 98 8.47 -6.05 -3.20
CA LEU A 98 7.74 -5.26 -2.20
C LEU A 98 6.32 -5.79 -1.99
N MET A 99 5.64 -6.20 -3.06
CA MET A 99 4.29 -6.73 -2.99
C MET A 99 4.22 -8.18 -2.47
N THR A 100 5.31 -8.95 -2.58
CA THR A 100 5.44 -10.28 -1.95
C THR A 100 6.03 -10.25 -0.55
N ASP A 101 6.25 -9.05 0.02
CA ASP A 101 6.85 -8.83 1.35
C ASP A 101 8.31 -9.31 1.49
N GLU A 102 9.00 -9.51 0.37
CA GLU A 102 10.42 -9.86 0.31
C GLU A 102 11.29 -8.60 0.39
N LEU A 103 11.17 -7.86 1.50
CA LEU A 103 11.71 -6.50 1.66
C LEU A 103 13.22 -6.39 1.37
N GLN A 104 14.02 -7.38 1.77
CA GLN A 104 15.48 -7.36 1.55
C GLN A 104 15.83 -7.45 0.06
N LYS A 105 15.12 -8.30 -0.69
CA LYS A 105 15.31 -8.41 -2.15
C LYS A 105 14.76 -7.18 -2.87
N SER A 106 13.67 -6.60 -2.38
CA SER A 106 13.17 -5.33 -2.89
C SER A 106 14.22 -4.21 -2.71
N TYR A 107 14.87 -4.14 -1.56
CA TYR A 107 15.91 -3.15 -1.28
C TYR A 107 17.09 -3.27 -2.23
N SER A 108 17.66 -4.48 -2.38
CA SER A 108 18.78 -4.70 -3.30
C SER A 108 18.38 -4.42 -4.75
N ALA A 109 17.17 -4.78 -5.18
CA ALA A 109 16.69 -4.51 -6.52
C ALA A 109 16.49 -3.00 -6.79
N TYR A 110 15.98 -2.21 -5.83
CA TYR A 110 15.90 -0.76 -5.99
C TYR A 110 17.28 -0.09 -5.99
N GLN A 111 18.25 -0.61 -5.24
CA GLN A 111 19.63 -0.13 -5.32
C GLN A 111 20.23 -0.38 -6.72
N GLN A 112 20.01 -1.57 -7.28
CA GLN A 112 20.42 -1.88 -8.65
C GLN A 112 19.69 -1.01 -9.67
N ALA A 113 18.42 -0.72 -9.45
CA ALA A 113 17.67 0.21 -10.29
C ALA A 113 18.35 1.58 -10.31
N LEU A 114 18.57 2.20 -9.15
CA LEU A 114 19.21 3.50 -9.01
C LEU A 114 20.60 3.55 -9.66
N TYR A 115 21.39 2.48 -9.52
CA TYR A 115 22.73 2.39 -10.13
C TYR A 115 22.68 2.35 -11.67
N ASN A 116 21.69 1.66 -12.25
CA ASN A 116 21.58 1.47 -13.70
C ASN A 116 20.65 2.48 -14.40
N LEU A 117 20.08 3.44 -13.66
CA LEU A 117 19.14 4.42 -14.21
C LEU A 117 19.88 5.58 -14.87
N SER A 118 19.55 5.83 -16.14
CA SER A 118 20.09 6.99 -16.87
C SER A 118 19.51 8.32 -16.37
N ASN A 119 18.29 8.31 -15.84
CA ASN A 119 17.64 9.47 -15.25
C ASN A 119 16.93 9.10 -13.94
N PRO A 120 17.48 9.48 -12.77
CA PRO A 120 16.90 9.14 -11.47
C PRO A 120 15.65 9.96 -11.11
N ARG A 121 15.08 10.76 -12.03
CA ARG A 121 13.86 11.55 -11.79
C ARG A 121 12.58 10.87 -12.29
N ASP A 122 12.32 9.65 -11.81
CA ASP A 122 11.04 8.96 -12.04
C ASP A 122 10.18 8.94 -10.76
N PRO A 123 9.05 9.69 -10.71
CA PRO A 123 8.13 9.69 -9.57
C PRO A 123 7.62 8.28 -9.19
N ASN A 124 7.39 7.39 -10.16
CA ASN A 124 6.84 6.06 -9.88
C ASN A 124 7.85 5.19 -9.12
N MET A 125 9.11 5.22 -9.53
CA MET A 125 10.19 4.53 -8.83
C MET A 125 10.37 5.09 -7.42
N TRP A 126 10.45 6.41 -7.25
CA TRP A 126 10.61 7.03 -5.93
C TRP A 126 9.43 6.74 -4.99
N TYR A 127 8.22 6.65 -5.53
CA TYR A 127 7.06 6.20 -4.77
C TYR A 127 7.20 4.74 -4.31
N GLY A 128 7.74 3.86 -5.16
CA GLY A 128 8.08 2.48 -4.80
C GLY A 128 9.14 2.39 -3.68
N ILE A 129 10.19 3.22 -3.76
CA ILE A 129 11.24 3.34 -2.75
C ILE A 129 10.66 3.88 -1.43
N ALA A 130 9.82 4.91 -1.49
CA ALA A 130 9.17 5.46 -0.30
C ALA A 130 8.32 4.41 0.43
N ARG A 131 7.53 3.63 -0.33
CA ARG A 131 6.74 2.52 0.22
C ARG A 131 7.61 1.42 0.85
N LEU A 132 8.78 1.15 0.28
CA LEU A 132 9.74 0.22 0.86
C LEU A 132 10.25 0.72 2.22
N TYR A 133 10.70 1.97 2.30
CA TYR A 133 11.18 2.56 3.55
C TYR A 133 10.08 2.64 4.62
N ASP A 134 8.86 2.95 4.21
CA ASP A 134 7.67 2.94 5.07
C ASP A 134 7.43 1.54 5.66
N ARG A 135 7.48 0.48 4.84
CA ARG A 135 7.42 -0.92 5.31
C ARG A 135 8.56 -1.29 6.24
N TYR A 136 9.76 -0.79 6.00
CA TYR A 136 10.91 -0.94 6.89
C TYR A 136 10.82 -0.13 8.18
N SER A 137 9.79 0.71 8.34
CA SER A 137 9.67 1.66 9.45
C SER A 137 10.84 2.64 9.53
N SER A 138 11.54 2.87 8.41
CA SER A 138 12.58 3.90 8.30
C SER A 138 11.91 5.22 7.93
N TYR A 139 11.34 5.86 8.94
CA TYR A 139 10.37 6.93 8.72
C TYR A 139 10.99 8.18 8.10
N GLU A 140 12.23 8.51 8.45
CA GLU A 140 12.93 9.67 7.88
C GLU A 140 13.18 9.49 6.37
N HIS A 141 13.68 8.33 5.96
CA HIS A 141 13.93 8.03 4.54
C HIS A 141 12.64 7.91 3.73
N ALA A 142 11.57 7.38 4.34
CA ALA A 142 10.25 7.34 3.70
C ALA A 142 9.71 8.75 3.46
N GLU A 143 9.84 9.65 4.44
CA GLU A 143 9.44 11.06 4.33
C GLU A 143 10.16 11.77 3.18
N GLU A 144 11.49 11.63 3.13
CA GLU A 144 12.31 12.23 2.07
C GLU A 144 11.91 11.73 0.69
N ALA A 145 11.72 10.42 0.54
CA ALA A 145 11.34 9.81 -0.73
C ALA A 145 9.93 10.24 -1.17
N TYR A 146 8.93 10.24 -0.27
CA TYR A 146 7.59 10.73 -0.56
C TYR A 146 7.58 12.21 -0.97
N ASN A 147 8.31 13.06 -0.25
CA ASN A 147 8.45 14.47 -0.58
C ASN A 147 9.18 14.67 -1.92
N ALA A 148 10.15 13.82 -2.27
CA ALA A 148 10.80 13.85 -3.57
C ALA A 148 9.80 13.58 -4.70
N VAL A 149 8.90 12.60 -4.54
CA VAL A 149 7.81 12.32 -5.50
C VAL A 149 6.96 13.57 -5.75
N LEU A 150 6.46 14.20 -4.68
CA LEU A 150 5.60 15.38 -4.77
C LEU A 150 6.32 16.60 -5.38
N LYS A 151 7.65 16.72 -5.18
CA LYS A 151 8.48 17.76 -5.81
C LYS A 151 8.69 17.51 -7.29
N MET A 152 8.86 16.25 -7.71
CA MET A 152 9.07 15.88 -9.11
C MET A 152 7.76 15.97 -9.92
N ASP A 153 6.66 15.52 -9.33
CA ASP A 153 5.33 15.59 -9.94
C ASP A 153 4.28 16.02 -8.90
N PRO A 154 3.94 17.32 -8.84
CA PRO A 154 2.91 17.83 -7.94
C PRO A 154 1.49 17.30 -8.24
N ARG A 155 1.26 16.72 -9.42
CA ARG A 155 -0.03 16.16 -9.84
C ARG A 155 0.03 14.64 -9.96
N PHE A 156 0.98 14.01 -9.27
CA PHE A 156 1.13 12.57 -9.27
C PHE A 156 -0.19 11.88 -8.94
N GLU A 157 -0.55 10.86 -9.72
CA GLU A 157 -1.85 10.17 -9.62
C GLU A 157 -2.16 9.72 -8.18
N LYS A 158 -1.12 9.29 -7.45
CA LYS A 158 -1.22 8.81 -6.07
C LYS A 158 -0.82 9.85 -5.02
N ALA A 159 -0.81 11.15 -5.35
CA ALA A 159 -0.43 12.21 -4.42
C ALA A 159 -1.23 12.17 -3.11
N ASN A 160 -2.53 11.90 -3.17
CA ASN A 160 -3.36 11.77 -1.98
C ASN A 160 -3.00 10.56 -1.09
N ASP A 161 -2.59 9.44 -1.69
CA ASP A 161 -2.06 8.30 -0.92
C ASP A 161 -0.73 8.69 -0.26
N ILE A 162 0.13 9.46 -0.94
CA ILE A 162 1.36 9.99 -0.36
C ILE A 162 1.07 10.90 0.84
N TYR A 163 0.15 11.86 0.71
CA TYR A 163 -0.24 12.72 1.84
C TYR A 163 -0.83 11.93 3.00
N PHE A 164 -1.62 10.89 2.72
CA PHE A 164 -2.16 10.01 3.75
C PHE A 164 -1.03 9.26 4.49
N ARG A 165 -0.08 8.69 3.74
CA ARG A 165 1.12 8.02 4.29
C ARG A 165 1.97 8.97 5.12
N LEU A 166 2.26 10.17 4.61
CA LEU A 166 2.98 11.21 5.34
C LEU A 166 2.24 11.61 6.63
N GLY A 167 0.91 11.70 6.60
CA GLY A 167 0.10 11.93 7.79
C GLY A 167 0.33 10.85 8.86
N LEU A 168 0.28 9.58 8.49
CA LEU A 168 0.58 8.47 9.42
C LEU A 168 2.03 8.48 9.90
N LEU A 169 2.96 8.82 9.02
CA LEU A 169 4.38 8.92 9.32
C LEU A 169 4.66 9.99 10.38
N TYR A 170 4.08 11.18 10.18
CA TYR A 170 4.18 12.29 11.12
C TYR A 170 3.54 11.99 12.46
N LYS A 171 2.45 11.20 12.48
CA LYS A 171 1.87 10.67 13.73
C LYS A 171 2.90 9.83 14.49
N HIS A 172 3.60 8.91 13.82
CA HIS A 172 4.65 8.09 14.46
C HIS A 172 5.84 8.91 14.95
N GLN A 173 6.23 9.95 14.20
CA GLN A 173 7.28 10.89 14.60
C GLN A 173 6.83 11.91 15.67
N LYS A 174 5.58 11.84 16.16
CA LYS A 174 4.96 12.79 17.10
C LYS A 174 4.86 14.25 16.59
N LYS A 175 4.93 14.45 15.27
CA LYS A 175 4.67 15.73 14.61
C LYS A 175 3.16 15.83 14.33
N PHE A 176 2.38 16.05 15.39
CA PHE A 176 0.92 15.88 15.33
C PHE A 176 0.23 16.95 14.46
N GLU A 177 0.70 18.19 14.51
CA GLU A 177 0.14 19.29 13.73
C GLU A 177 0.30 19.05 12.23
N THR A 178 1.51 18.70 11.78
CA THR A 178 1.79 18.39 10.36
C THR A 178 1.06 17.13 9.91
N SER A 179 0.90 16.14 10.81
CA SER A 179 0.09 14.96 10.55
C SER A 179 -1.36 15.32 10.24
N VAL A 180 -1.99 16.15 11.07
CA VAL A 180 -3.37 16.61 10.86
C VAL A 180 -3.49 17.44 9.58
N GLU A 181 -2.53 18.30 9.26
CA GLU A 181 -2.52 19.09 8.02
C GLU A 181 -2.52 18.18 6.78
N CYS A 182 -1.65 17.17 6.74
CA CYS A 182 -1.63 16.19 5.65
C CYS A 182 -2.97 15.46 5.52
N LEU A 183 -3.54 14.97 6.63
CA LEU A 183 -4.81 14.25 6.60
C LEU A 183 -5.99 15.15 6.20
N ARG A 184 -5.99 16.42 6.61
CA ARG A 184 -7.00 17.42 6.19
C ARG A 184 -6.90 17.73 4.68
N TYR A 185 -5.69 17.77 4.13
CA TYR A 185 -5.50 17.91 2.69
C TYR A 185 -6.16 16.74 1.93
N VAL A 186 -5.93 15.50 2.39
CA VAL A 186 -6.55 14.29 1.80
C VAL A 186 -8.07 14.32 1.95
N LEU A 187 -8.58 14.76 3.11
CA LEU A 187 -10.01 14.89 3.36
C LEU A 187 -10.68 15.86 2.37
N THR A 188 -10.01 16.96 2.05
CA THR A 188 -10.48 18.00 1.12
C THR A 188 -10.41 17.53 -0.33
N ASN A 189 -9.31 16.88 -0.72
CA ASN A 189 -9.06 16.43 -2.10
C ASN A 189 -9.31 14.93 -2.28
N ARG A 190 -10.40 14.43 -1.69
CA ARG A 190 -10.62 13.00 -1.48
C ARG A 190 -10.62 12.16 -2.77
N PRO A 191 -9.78 11.11 -2.87
CA PRO A 191 -9.93 10.08 -3.90
C PRO A 191 -11.23 9.28 -3.69
N LYS A 192 -11.86 8.83 -4.78
CA LYS A 192 -13.05 7.95 -4.70
C LYS A 192 -12.78 6.63 -3.96
N SER A 193 -11.52 6.21 -3.87
CA SER A 193 -11.09 4.99 -3.19
C SER A 193 -11.02 5.11 -1.66
N MET A 194 -11.01 6.33 -1.11
CA MET A 194 -10.89 6.57 0.33
C MET A 194 -12.22 7.05 0.91
N THR A 195 -12.64 6.46 2.04
CA THR A 195 -13.84 6.93 2.73
C THR A 195 -13.52 8.12 3.63
N GLU A 196 -14.47 9.05 3.74
CA GLU A 196 -14.38 10.17 4.69
C GLU A 196 -14.16 9.69 6.12
N SER A 197 -14.88 8.63 6.48
CA SER A 197 -14.87 8.09 7.82
C SER A 197 -13.52 7.53 8.22
N ASP A 198 -12.79 6.88 7.31
CA ASP A 198 -11.45 6.37 7.59
C ASP A 198 -10.43 7.50 7.82
N ILE A 199 -10.49 8.58 7.02
CA ILE A 199 -9.58 9.72 7.17
C ILE A 199 -9.87 10.48 8.46
N LEU A 200 -11.15 10.72 8.75
CA LEU A 200 -11.57 11.35 10.00
C LEU A 200 -11.18 10.51 11.21
N PHE A 201 -11.27 9.19 11.13
CA PHE A 201 -10.84 8.31 12.20
C PHE A 201 -9.34 8.47 12.50
N GLU A 202 -8.51 8.52 11.46
CA GLU A 202 -7.07 8.78 11.64
C GLU A 202 -6.80 10.17 12.24
N ILE A 203 -7.54 11.21 11.82
CA ILE A 203 -7.43 12.55 12.43
C ILE A 203 -7.78 12.51 13.92
N GLY A 204 -8.89 11.85 14.30
CA GLY A 204 -9.28 11.66 15.69
C GLY A 204 -8.19 10.94 16.50
N HIS A 205 -7.59 9.92 15.92
CA HIS A 205 -6.49 9.16 16.55
C HIS A 205 -5.19 9.97 16.66
N VAL A 206 -4.92 10.91 15.74
CA VAL A 206 -3.80 11.85 15.87
C VAL A 206 -4.05 12.79 17.05
N TYR A 207 -5.25 13.37 17.18
CA TYR A 207 -5.60 14.21 18.32
C TYR A 207 -5.49 13.45 19.65
N GLU A 208 -5.97 12.21 19.67
CA GLU A 208 -5.83 11.31 20.80
C GLU A 208 -4.35 11.11 21.20
N CYS A 209 -3.48 10.81 20.23
CA CYS A 209 -2.04 10.64 20.48
C CYS A 209 -1.35 11.94 20.91
N SER A 210 -1.85 13.10 20.48
CA SER A 210 -1.35 14.41 20.88
C SER A 210 -1.79 14.83 22.30
N GLY A 211 -2.79 14.15 22.86
CA GLY A 211 -3.40 14.49 24.14
C GLY A 211 -4.53 15.54 24.05
N ASP A 212 -4.89 15.98 22.84
CA ASP A 212 -6.07 16.83 22.62
C ASP A 212 -7.36 16.00 22.63
N ILE A 213 -7.79 15.67 23.85
CA ILE A 213 -8.99 14.88 24.12
C ILE A 213 -10.26 15.57 23.61
N ALA A 214 -10.28 16.91 23.57
CA ALA A 214 -11.46 17.66 23.14
C ALA A 214 -11.70 17.46 21.64
N SER A 215 -10.68 17.74 20.82
CA SER A 215 -10.76 17.57 19.38
C SER A 215 -10.96 16.10 18.97
N ALA A 216 -10.29 15.16 19.65
CA ALA A 216 -10.48 13.73 19.40
C ALA A 216 -11.93 13.30 19.61
N LYS A 217 -12.54 13.75 20.72
CA LYS A 217 -13.94 13.44 21.04
C LYS A 217 -14.90 14.00 20.00
N GLU A 218 -14.75 15.27 19.60
CA GLU A 218 -15.61 15.90 18.59
C GLU A 218 -15.59 15.14 17.27
N VAL A 219 -14.40 14.69 16.83
CA VAL A 219 -14.25 13.92 15.60
C VAL A 219 -14.91 12.55 15.72
N TYR A 220 -14.72 11.84 16.84
CA TYR A 220 -15.36 10.54 17.07
C TYR A 220 -16.89 10.65 17.19
N ASP A 221 -17.40 11.70 17.85
CA ASP A 221 -18.83 11.96 17.94
C ASP A 221 -19.43 12.22 16.55
N LYS A 222 -18.75 13.02 15.70
CA LYS A 222 -19.16 13.23 14.30
C LYS A 222 -19.22 11.92 13.51
N LEU A 223 -18.21 11.07 13.66
CA LEU A 223 -18.16 9.76 13.00
C LEU A 223 -19.30 8.83 13.43
N LEU A 224 -19.67 8.85 14.71
CA LEU A 224 -20.78 8.04 15.24
C LEU A 224 -22.15 8.57 14.83
N LEU A 225 -22.28 9.88 14.55
CA LEU A 225 -23.50 10.44 13.96
C LEU A 225 -23.73 9.93 12.53
N GLU A 226 -22.67 9.87 11.72
CA GLU A 226 -22.74 9.37 10.34
C GLU A 226 -22.89 7.84 10.30
N ASN A 227 -22.08 7.13 11.09
CA ASN A 227 -22.12 5.68 11.18
C ASN A 227 -22.13 5.22 12.63
N SER A 228 -23.35 5.10 13.16
CA SER A 228 -23.58 4.71 14.54
C SER A 228 -23.15 3.27 14.89
N LYS A 229 -22.82 2.45 13.87
CA LYS A 229 -22.34 1.06 14.05
C LYS A 229 -20.83 0.92 13.84
N ASN A 230 -20.07 2.02 13.80
CA ASN A 230 -18.62 1.96 13.66
C ASN A 230 -17.96 1.48 14.97
N VAL A 231 -17.69 0.17 15.04
CA VAL A 231 -17.04 -0.53 16.17
C VAL A 231 -15.74 0.14 16.58
N LYS A 232 -14.89 0.55 15.63
CA LYS A 232 -13.59 1.17 15.93
C LYS A 232 -13.79 2.50 16.66
N CYS A 233 -14.73 3.33 16.21
CA CYS A 233 -15.03 4.62 16.85
C CYS A 233 -15.64 4.43 18.24
N LEU A 234 -16.57 3.48 18.40
CA LEU A 234 -17.18 3.15 19.69
C LEU A 234 -16.12 2.75 20.73
N GLN A 235 -15.18 1.90 20.30
CA GLN A 235 -14.09 1.44 21.13
C GLN A 235 -13.13 2.58 21.52
N GLN A 236 -12.69 3.40 20.56
CA GLN A 236 -11.76 4.49 20.83
C GLN A 236 -12.39 5.60 21.68
N LEU A 237 -13.63 5.98 21.41
CA LEU A 237 -14.35 6.94 22.23
C LEU A 237 -14.60 6.40 23.64
N GLY A 238 -14.95 5.12 23.77
CA GLY A 238 -15.09 4.44 25.06
C GLY A 238 -13.79 4.47 25.87
N TRP A 239 -12.64 4.21 25.24
CA TRP A 239 -11.33 4.32 25.87
C TRP A 239 -10.98 5.77 26.25
N LEU A 240 -11.23 6.72 25.35
CA LEU A 240 -10.95 8.15 25.55
C LEU A 240 -11.68 8.69 26.78
N LEU A 241 -12.95 8.32 26.96
CA LEU A 241 -13.79 8.73 28.10
C LEU A 241 -13.40 8.07 29.43
N GLN A 242 -12.55 7.03 29.42
CA GLN A 242 -11.99 6.44 30.65
C GLN A 242 -10.72 7.15 31.12
N GLN A 243 -10.02 7.84 30.22
CA GLN A 243 -8.79 8.54 30.56
C GLN A 243 -9.05 9.66 31.57
N PRO A 244 -8.09 9.94 32.47
CA PRO A 244 -8.17 11.05 33.40
C PRO A 244 -8.15 12.38 32.63
N SER A 245 -9.33 12.96 32.40
CA SER A 245 -9.52 14.22 31.67
C SER A 245 -10.80 14.91 32.13
N LYS A 246 -11.00 16.17 31.72
CA LYS A 246 -12.27 16.90 31.95
C LYS A 246 -13.49 16.18 31.37
N TYR A 247 -13.29 15.36 30.33
CA TYR A 247 -14.35 14.65 29.62
C TYR A 247 -14.58 13.23 30.15
N GLN A 248 -13.92 12.85 31.25
CA GLN A 248 -14.04 11.52 31.83
C GLN A 248 -15.49 11.23 32.19
N ASN A 249 -16.04 10.17 31.61
CA ASN A 249 -17.38 9.70 31.91
C ASN A 249 -17.45 8.18 31.72
N PHE A 250 -17.33 7.47 32.84
CA PHE A 250 -17.34 6.01 32.84
C PHE A 250 -18.71 5.43 32.43
N GLU A 251 -19.82 6.11 32.70
CA GLU A 251 -21.16 5.61 32.37
C GLU A 251 -21.37 5.58 30.85
N ILE A 252 -21.03 6.68 30.18
CA ILE A 252 -21.08 6.77 28.72
C ILE A 252 -20.06 5.78 28.11
N ALA A 253 -18.86 5.67 28.69
CA ALA A 253 -17.86 4.69 28.23
C ALA A 253 -18.39 3.25 28.28
N VAL A 254 -19.01 2.84 29.40
CA VAL A 254 -19.64 1.52 29.55
C VAL A 254 -20.74 1.30 28.50
N HIS A 255 -21.60 2.30 28.29
CA HIS A 255 -22.67 2.21 27.29
C HIS A 255 -22.12 2.01 25.86
N LEU A 256 -21.10 2.78 25.47
CA LEU A 256 -20.46 2.65 24.16
C LEU A 256 -19.74 1.30 23.98
N LEU A 257 -19.06 0.81 25.02
CA LEU A 257 -18.36 -0.48 24.98
C LEU A 257 -19.33 -1.67 24.96
N ASN A 258 -20.47 -1.60 25.67
CA ASN A 258 -21.51 -2.62 25.56
C ASN A 258 -22.11 -2.67 24.15
N ARG A 259 -22.38 -1.50 23.53
CA ARG A 259 -22.82 -1.42 22.14
C ARG A 259 -21.78 -2.01 21.17
N CYS A 260 -20.49 -1.87 21.49
CA CYS A 260 -19.42 -2.50 20.73
C CYS A 260 -19.50 -4.04 20.82
N LEU A 261 -19.78 -4.60 22.00
CA LEU A 261 -19.95 -6.05 22.20
C LEU A 261 -21.22 -6.60 21.55
N GLU A 262 -22.30 -5.82 21.45
CA GLU A 262 -23.50 -6.21 20.70
C GLU A 262 -23.20 -6.40 19.20
N LEU A 263 -22.31 -5.57 18.65
CA LEU A 263 -21.91 -5.65 17.24
C LEU A 263 -20.83 -6.70 16.99
N LYS A 264 -19.90 -6.86 17.94
CA LYS A 264 -18.84 -7.88 17.91
C LYS A 264 -18.78 -8.60 19.26
N PRO A 265 -19.51 -9.72 19.39
CA PRO A 265 -19.39 -10.57 20.55
C PRO A 265 -17.95 -11.09 20.66
N ASN A 266 -17.41 -11.12 21.89
CA ASN A 266 -16.10 -11.70 22.21
C ASN A 266 -14.85 -10.91 21.73
N ASP A 267 -14.93 -9.58 21.67
CA ASP A 267 -13.73 -8.74 21.47
C ASP A 267 -12.99 -8.55 22.81
N GLY A 268 -11.89 -9.30 23.00
CA GLY A 268 -11.11 -9.30 24.24
C GLY A 268 -10.58 -7.92 24.64
N GLN A 269 -10.26 -7.05 23.68
CA GLN A 269 -9.82 -5.68 23.98
C GLN A 269 -10.98 -4.87 24.55
N VAL A 270 -12.18 -4.97 23.96
CA VAL A 270 -13.37 -4.27 24.44
C VAL A 270 -13.79 -4.78 25.82
N LEU A 271 -13.73 -6.10 26.05
CA LEU A 271 -14.00 -6.71 27.35
C LEU A 271 -13.01 -6.20 28.41
N TYR A 272 -11.71 -6.16 28.11
CA TYR A 272 -10.72 -5.59 29.00
C TYR A 272 -11.02 -4.11 29.34
N LEU A 273 -11.34 -3.29 28.34
CA LEU A 273 -11.71 -1.89 28.54
C LEU A 273 -12.99 -1.74 29.37
N LEU A 274 -13.98 -2.59 29.14
CA LEU A 274 -15.24 -2.59 29.89
C LEU A 274 -15.03 -2.99 31.35
N GLY A 275 -14.21 -4.03 31.61
CA GLY A 275 -13.83 -4.44 32.96
C GLY A 275 -13.10 -3.33 33.73
N ARG A 276 -12.19 -2.60 33.05
CA ARG A 276 -11.54 -1.40 33.63
C ARG A 276 -12.54 -0.29 33.95
N ALA A 277 -13.52 -0.06 33.08
CA ALA A 277 -14.58 0.91 33.32
C ALA A 277 -15.38 0.56 34.59
N TYR A 278 -15.79 -0.71 34.74
CA TYR A 278 -16.54 -1.18 35.90
C TYR A 278 -15.72 -1.13 37.19
N MET A 279 -14.41 -1.45 37.13
CA MET A 279 -13.49 -1.26 38.26
C MET A 279 -13.45 0.21 38.71
N ALA A 280 -13.36 1.16 37.78
CA ALA A 280 -13.35 2.58 38.10
C ALA A 280 -14.68 3.07 38.71
N GLN A 281 -15.81 2.46 38.32
CA GLN A 281 -17.12 2.66 38.92
C GLN A 281 -17.32 1.93 40.26
N LYS A 282 -16.33 1.17 40.75
CA LYS A 282 -16.43 0.29 41.93
C LYS A 282 -17.48 -0.83 41.80
N ASN A 283 -17.86 -1.19 40.57
CA ASN A 283 -18.77 -2.30 40.29
C ASN A 283 -17.97 -3.59 40.10
N TYR A 284 -17.46 -4.14 41.21
CA TYR A 284 -16.52 -5.25 41.19
C TYR A 284 -17.12 -6.57 40.67
N THR A 285 -18.43 -6.79 40.83
CA THR A 285 -19.11 -8.01 40.36
C THR A 285 -19.11 -8.07 38.85
N LYS A 286 -19.62 -7.01 38.19
CA LYS A 286 -19.61 -6.91 36.72
C LYS A 286 -18.21 -6.87 36.15
N ALA A 287 -17.27 -6.20 36.83
CA ALA A 287 -15.87 -6.18 36.40
C ALA A 287 -15.28 -7.60 36.36
N TYR A 288 -15.52 -8.40 37.40
CA TYR A 288 -15.03 -9.79 37.47
C TYR A 288 -15.63 -10.66 36.37
N GLU A 289 -16.94 -10.59 36.14
CA GLU A 289 -17.63 -11.32 35.06
C GLU A 289 -17.06 -10.98 33.68
N VAL A 290 -16.81 -9.70 33.41
CA VAL A 290 -16.26 -9.25 32.13
C VAL A 290 -14.81 -9.69 31.97
N PHE A 291 -13.99 -9.62 33.03
CA PHE A 291 -12.59 -10.07 32.96
C PHE A 291 -12.45 -11.59 32.80
N GLN A 292 -13.40 -12.39 33.30
CA GLN A 292 -13.39 -13.84 33.05
C GLN A 292 -13.64 -14.20 31.58
N ASN A 293 -14.34 -13.32 30.86
CA ASN A 293 -14.69 -13.53 29.47
C ASN A 293 -13.70 -12.86 28.49
N ALA A 294 -12.76 -12.05 28.97
CA ALA A 294 -11.79 -11.28 28.18
C ALA A 294 -10.57 -12.11 27.78
#